data_AF-A0A960NY26-F1
#
_entry.id   AF-A0A960NY26-F1
#
_cell.length_a   1.000
_cell.length_b   1.000
_cell.length_c   1.000
_cell.angle_alpha   90.00
_cell.angle_beta   90.00
_cell.angle_gamma   90.00
#
_symmetry.space_group_name_H-M   'P 1'
#
loop_
_entity.id
_entity.type
_entity.pdbx_description
1 polymer ?
#
loop_
_entity_poly.entity_id
_entity_poly.type
_entity_poly.pdbx_seq_one_letter_code
_entity_poly.pdbx_strand_id
1 'polypeptide(L)'
;MKQTLYRYRRLFQDGVREGVFIRLESEKGKIGWGEVAPLPGFSHETLEEAIEDLIEGNESNLPSVQWGRGAALLDLIDPIELESIPIRKLHHDKIKIGHLSLEEAIQKMEKLEGEGVDMNQMWSLKDALAFADRFSHLSYFEEPLKEGEDRSQFPYPVALDESLRTKNKEYPYVKAHVIKPMLHGYPLPKRVKGVDFILSSSYESELGIYQIAKLALRLKIPLKPMGLGTCHLFKEPLFKEEPKIKNGRLYFPKKWSLNMDKIQVIFDESI
;
A
#
# COMPACT_ATOMS: atom_id res chain seq x y z
N MET A 1 -16.30 8.50 -21.87
CA MET A 1 -15.37 7.36 -21.73
C MET A 1 -16.21 6.21 -21.23
N LYS A 2 -16.08 5.02 -21.79
CA LYS A 2 -16.86 3.85 -21.36
C LYS A 2 -16.21 3.19 -20.15
N GLN A 3 -16.99 2.82 -19.14
CA GLN A 3 -16.53 2.07 -17.97
C GLN A 3 -17.00 0.61 -17.99
N THR A 4 -16.10 -0.31 -17.67
CA THR A 4 -16.41 -1.71 -17.35
C THR A 4 -15.79 -2.09 -16.01
N LEU A 5 -16.52 -2.80 -15.16
CA LEU A 5 -16.06 -3.25 -13.85
C LEU A 5 -15.94 -4.79 -13.80
N TYR A 6 -14.81 -5.28 -13.32
CA TYR A 6 -14.54 -6.71 -13.16
C TYR A 6 -14.25 -7.07 -11.71
N ARG A 7 -15.11 -7.86 -11.07
CA ARG A 7 -14.87 -8.40 -9.73
C ARG A 7 -13.90 -9.57 -9.79
N TYR A 8 -13.02 -9.66 -8.81
CA TYR A 8 -12.13 -10.80 -8.62
C TYR A 8 -12.13 -11.27 -7.17
N ARG A 9 -11.75 -12.54 -6.98
CA ARG A 9 -11.57 -13.16 -5.66
C ARG A 9 -10.37 -14.10 -5.71
N ARG A 10 -9.44 -13.98 -4.76
CA ARG A 10 -8.24 -14.82 -4.72
C ARG A 10 -7.84 -15.22 -3.30
N LEU A 11 -7.20 -16.38 -3.19
CA LEU A 11 -6.66 -16.86 -1.92
C LEU A 11 -5.45 -16.01 -1.51
N PHE A 12 -5.44 -15.59 -0.25
CA PHE A 12 -4.40 -14.75 0.35
C PHE A 12 -4.07 -15.30 1.72
N GLN A 13 -2.88 -15.88 1.87
CA GLN A 13 -2.48 -16.60 3.09
C GLN A 13 -3.56 -17.63 3.52
N ASP A 14 -4.12 -17.47 4.72
CA ASP A 14 -5.19 -18.31 5.29
C ASP A 14 -6.59 -17.74 5.05
N GLY A 15 -6.70 -16.66 4.28
CA GLY A 15 -7.94 -15.97 3.96
C GLY A 15 -8.12 -15.71 2.46
N VAL A 16 -8.88 -14.67 2.16
CA VAL A 16 -9.28 -14.29 0.82
C VAL A 16 -9.13 -12.79 0.64
N ARG A 17 -8.73 -12.39 -0.57
CA ARG A 17 -8.72 -11.01 -1.01
C ARG A 17 -9.64 -10.83 -2.21
N GLU A 18 -10.48 -9.82 -2.14
CA GLU A 18 -11.43 -9.46 -3.19
C GLU A 18 -11.23 -8.00 -3.59
N GLY A 19 -11.58 -7.69 -4.82
CA GLY A 19 -11.49 -6.35 -5.38
C GLY A 19 -12.18 -6.26 -6.74
N VAL A 20 -12.12 -5.07 -7.31
CA VAL A 20 -12.67 -4.73 -8.62
C VAL A 20 -11.63 -4.04 -9.47
N PHE A 21 -11.52 -4.46 -10.72
CA PHE A 21 -10.81 -3.72 -11.75
C PHE A 21 -11.76 -2.76 -12.45
N ILE A 22 -11.30 -1.53 -12.64
CA ILE A 22 -11.95 -0.52 -13.47
C ILE A 22 -11.23 -0.52 -14.81
N ARG A 23 -11.97 -0.70 -15.90
CA ARG A 23 -11.48 -0.50 -17.27
C ARG A 23 -12.16 0.74 -17.85
N LEU A 24 -11.37 1.73 -18.21
CA LEU A 24 -11.84 2.90 -18.93
C LEU A 24 -11.44 2.80 -20.40
N GLU A 25 -12.37 3.10 -21.30
CA GLU A 25 -12.11 3.17 -22.73
C GLU A 25 -12.50 4.54 -23.30
N SER A 26 -11.54 5.20 -23.94
CA SER A 26 -11.79 6.45 -24.66
C SER A 26 -12.46 6.21 -26.01
N GLU A 27 -13.07 7.25 -26.59
CA GLU A 27 -13.65 7.20 -27.94
C GLU A 27 -12.64 6.81 -29.03
N LYS A 28 -11.34 7.02 -28.77
CA LYS A 28 -10.24 6.66 -29.68
C LYS A 28 -9.70 5.23 -29.43
N GLY A 29 -10.37 4.43 -28.61
CA GLY A 29 -9.98 3.06 -28.28
C GLY A 29 -8.78 2.93 -27.32
N LYS A 30 -8.28 4.03 -26.74
CA LYS A 30 -7.29 3.93 -25.64
C LYS A 30 -7.95 3.35 -24.40
N ILE A 31 -7.20 2.54 -23.67
CA ILE A 31 -7.65 1.85 -22.46
C ILE A 31 -6.77 2.26 -21.28
N GLY A 32 -7.38 2.48 -20.11
CA GLY A 32 -6.69 2.62 -18.84
C GLY A 32 -7.33 1.72 -17.78
N TRP A 33 -6.49 1.22 -16.87
CA TRP A 33 -6.92 0.30 -15.83
C TRP A 33 -6.72 0.88 -14.43
N GLY A 34 -7.69 0.62 -13.55
CA GLY A 34 -7.73 0.97 -12.13
C GLY A 34 -8.01 -0.26 -11.28
N GLU A 35 -7.64 -0.22 -10.00
CA GLU A 35 -8.03 -1.25 -9.03
C GLU A 35 -8.64 -0.61 -7.79
N VAL A 36 -9.74 -1.21 -7.32
CA VAL A 36 -10.41 -0.91 -6.06
C VAL A 36 -10.43 -2.17 -5.23
N ALA A 37 -9.68 -2.18 -4.14
CA ALA A 37 -9.60 -3.30 -3.22
C ALA A 37 -9.48 -2.74 -1.79
N PRO A 38 -10.60 -2.33 -1.14
CA PRO A 38 -10.60 -1.90 0.26
C PRO A 38 -10.18 -3.03 1.19
N LEU A 39 -9.24 -2.78 2.10
CA LEU A 39 -8.65 -3.77 2.99
C LEU A 39 -9.50 -3.93 4.26
N PRO A 40 -10.14 -5.09 4.51
CA PRO A 40 -11.00 -5.30 5.68
C PRO A 40 -10.27 -4.98 6.99
N GLY A 41 -10.93 -4.21 7.86
CA GLY A 41 -10.38 -3.75 9.14
C GLY A 41 -9.43 -2.55 9.05
N PHE A 42 -9.06 -2.10 7.85
CA PHE A 42 -8.17 -0.94 7.66
C PHE A 42 -8.76 0.16 6.77
N SER A 43 -9.51 -0.22 5.73
CA SER A 43 -10.31 0.71 4.92
C SER A 43 -11.58 1.12 5.68
N HIS A 44 -12.11 2.30 5.33
CA HIS A 44 -13.35 2.81 5.91
C HIS A 44 -14.59 2.17 5.28
N GLU A 45 -14.45 1.75 4.03
CA GLU A 45 -15.48 1.14 3.20
C GLU A 45 -15.25 -0.36 3.02
N THR A 46 -16.36 -1.06 2.81
CA THR A 46 -16.45 -2.43 2.32
C THR A 46 -16.29 -2.47 0.79
N LEU A 47 -16.06 -3.68 0.25
CA LEU A 47 -15.99 -3.85 -1.21
C LEU A 47 -17.36 -3.56 -1.85
N GLU A 48 -18.44 -3.97 -1.20
CA GLU A 48 -19.80 -3.76 -1.67
C GLU A 48 -20.16 -2.28 -1.76
N GLU A 49 -19.87 -1.48 -0.71
CA GLU A 49 -20.05 0.00 -0.76
C GLU A 49 -19.22 0.64 -1.86
N ALA A 50 -17.98 0.18 -2.05
CA ALA A 50 -17.11 0.67 -3.12
C ALA A 50 -17.65 0.33 -4.53
N ILE A 51 -18.27 -0.85 -4.70
CA ILE A 51 -18.92 -1.26 -5.95
C ILE A 51 -20.15 -0.38 -6.24
N GLU A 52 -21.00 -0.16 -5.23
CA GLU A 52 -22.18 0.69 -5.36
C GLU A 52 -21.79 2.12 -5.79
N ASP A 53 -20.81 2.73 -5.13
CA ASP A 53 -20.29 4.06 -5.51
C ASP A 53 -19.71 4.08 -6.94
N LEU A 54 -19.00 3.02 -7.35
CA LEU A 54 -18.47 2.89 -8.70
C LEU A 54 -19.56 2.88 -9.77
N ILE A 55 -20.68 2.19 -9.50
CA ILE A 55 -21.84 2.06 -10.38
C ILE A 55 -22.64 3.36 -10.43
N GLU A 56 -22.83 4.05 -9.28
CA GLU A 56 -23.51 5.35 -9.23
C GLU A 56 -22.80 6.42 -10.07
N GLY A 57 -21.47 6.34 -10.17
CA GLY A 57 -20.68 7.20 -11.07
C GLY A 57 -20.42 8.62 -10.57
N ASN A 58 -20.90 8.98 -9.38
CA ASN A 58 -20.70 10.30 -8.78
C ASN A 58 -19.28 10.51 -8.24
N GLU A 59 -18.94 11.74 -7.84
CA GLU A 59 -17.69 12.00 -7.11
C GLU A 59 -17.69 11.25 -5.76
N SER A 60 -16.65 10.43 -5.54
CA SER A 60 -16.58 9.55 -4.37
C SER A 60 -15.82 10.18 -3.21
N ASN A 61 -16.28 9.89 -2.00
CA ASN A 61 -15.53 10.12 -0.76
C ASN A 61 -14.83 8.85 -0.25
N LEU A 62 -14.95 7.72 -0.95
CA LEU A 62 -14.36 6.44 -0.56
C LEU A 62 -12.90 6.39 -1.06
N PRO A 63 -11.89 6.28 -0.16
CA PRO A 63 -10.48 6.31 -0.55
C PRO A 63 -10.11 5.30 -1.64
N SER A 64 -10.55 4.05 -1.51
CA SER A 64 -10.25 3.01 -2.50
C SER A 64 -10.82 3.34 -3.88
N VAL A 65 -12.03 3.92 -3.94
CA VAL A 65 -12.69 4.32 -5.18
C VAL A 65 -11.99 5.53 -5.81
N GLN A 66 -11.67 6.54 -5.01
CA GLN A 66 -10.88 7.69 -5.45
C GLN A 66 -9.55 7.24 -6.07
N TRP A 67 -8.84 6.33 -5.39
CA TRP A 67 -7.59 5.76 -5.88
C TRP A 67 -7.80 4.97 -7.17
N GLY A 68 -8.76 4.04 -7.21
CA GLY A 68 -9.01 3.22 -8.39
C GLY A 68 -9.38 4.03 -9.62
N ARG A 69 -10.30 5.00 -9.48
CA ARG A 69 -10.69 5.91 -10.58
C ARG A 69 -9.50 6.77 -11.02
N GLY A 70 -8.75 7.33 -10.07
CA GLY A 70 -7.55 8.12 -10.34
C GLY A 70 -6.48 7.31 -11.09
N ALA A 71 -6.22 6.08 -10.65
CA ALA A 71 -5.28 5.17 -11.29
C ALA A 71 -5.71 4.81 -12.72
N ALA A 72 -6.98 4.49 -12.94
CA ALA A 72 -7.53 4.21 -14.27
C ALA A 72 -7.38 5.40 -15.21
N LEU A 73 -7.70 6.60 -14.73
CA LEU A 73 -7.58 7.82 -15.53
C LEU A 73 -6.12 8.13 -15.85
N LEU A 74 -5.21 8.04 -14.87
CA LEU A 74 -3.77 8.24 -15.08
C LEU A 74 -3.19 7.25 -16.08
N ASP A 75 -3.60 5.98 -16.02
CA ASP A 75 -3.16 4.95 -16.96
C ASP A 75 -3.68 5.21 -18.38
N LEU A 76 -4.89 5.78 -18.51
CA LEU A 76 -5.47 6.15 -19.80
C LEU A 76 -4.80 7.36 -20.46
N ILE A 77 -4.55 8.43 -19.68
CA ILE A 77 -4.13 9.74 -20.23
C ILE A 77 -2.61 9.92 -20.28
N ASP A 78 -1.89 9.25 -19.41
CA ASP A 78 -0.43 9.36 -19.24
C ASP A 78 0.17 7.96 -19.03
N PRO A 79 0.11 7.05 -20.02
CA PRO A 79 0.62 5.70 -19.85
C PRO A 79 2.14 5.72 -19.64
N ILE A 80 2.58 5.14 -18.52
CA ILE A 80 4.00 4.98 -18.20
C ILE A 80 4.38 3.51 -18.29
N GLU A 81 5.44 3.24 -19.04
CA GLU A 81 6.15 1.96 -19.04
C GLU A 81 7.20 1.97 -17.92
N LEU A 82 7.20 0.92 -17.10
CA LEU A 82 8.12 0.79 -15.98
C LEU A 82 8.68 -0.64 -15.96
N GLU A 83 10.00 -0.76 -16.09
CA GLU A 83 10.67 -2.06 -16.01
C GLU A 83 10.77 -2.58 -14.57
N SER A 84 11.21 -1.73 -13.63
CA SER A 84 11.37 -2.14 -12.24
C SER A 84 11.45 -0.98 -11.26
N ILE A 85 11.12 -1.26 -9.99
CA ILE A 85 11.20 -0.30 -8.88
C ILE A 85 11.93 -0.93 -7.68
N PRO A 86 12.73 -0.17 -6.90
CA PRO A 86 13.30 -0.70 -5.66
C PRO A 86 12.19 -0.99 -4.65
N ILE A 87 12.26 -2.14 -3.99
CA ILE A 87 11.31 -2.57 -2.98
C ILE A 87 12.02 -2.95 -1.69
N ARG A 88 11.35 -2.76 -0.56
CA ARG A 88 11.75 -3.35 0.71
C ARG A 88 11.61 -4.86 0.60
N LYS A 89 12.63 -5.60 1.03
CA LYS A 89 12.50 -7.04 1.24
C LYS A 89 11.61 -7.27 2.45
N LEU A 90 10.46 -7.91 2.23
CA LEU A 90 9.58 -8.35 3.31
C LEU A 90 10.41 -9.18 4.32
N HIS A 91 10.23 -8.93 5.62
CA HIS A 91 10.91 -9.58 6.75
C HIS A 91 12.39 -9.26 6.98
N HIS A 92 13.11 -8.68 6.02
CA HIS A 92 14.52 -8.31 6.21
C HIS A 92 14.68 -6.82 6.56
N ASP A 93 13.92 -5.94 5.91
CA ASP A 93 14.10 -4.50 6.09
C ASP A 93 13.14 -3.90 7.13
N LYS A 94 12.00 -4.56 7.37
CA LYS A 94 10.96 -4.16 8.32
C LYS A 94 10.52 -5.36 9.16
N ILE A 95 10.94 -5.39 10.43
CA ILE A 95 10.64 -6.49 11.35
C ILE A 95 9.39 -6.12 12.17
N LYS A 96 8.33 -6.91 12.04
CA LYS A 96 7.10 -6.72 12.84
C LYS A 96 7.29 -7.24 14.27
N ILE A 97 7.11 -6.35 15.24
CA ILE A 97 7.23 -6.62 16.67
C ILE A 97 6.02 -6.14 17.49
N GLY A 98 5.08 -5.41 16.89
CA GLY A 98 3.93 -4.85 17.61
C GLY A 98 3.10 -5.85 18.40
N HIS A 99 2.99 -7.09 17.92
CA HIS A 99 2.25 -8.19 18.56
C HIS A 99 3.02 -8.89 19.70
N LEU A 100 4.28 -8.55 19.91
CA LEU A 100 5.15 -9.17 20.91
C LEU A 100 5.20 -8.33 22.18
N SER A 101 5.45 -8.98 23.31
CA SER A 101 5.90 -8.27 24.52
C SER A 101 7.29 -7.66 24.32
N LEU A 102 7.66 -6.72 25.20
CA LEU A 102 8.99 -6.10 25.21
C LEU A 102 10.11 -7.14 25.24
N GLU A 103 9.99 -8.15 26.10
CA GLU A 103 11.02 -9.20 26.24
C GLU A 103 11.15 -10.05 24.97
N GLU A 104 10.02 -10.52 24.42
CA GLU A 104 10.00 -11.32 23.18
C GLU A 104 10.56 -10.53 21.99
N ALA A 105 10.23 -9.24 21.89
CA ALA A 105 10.74 -8.38 20.84
C ALA A 105 12.27 -8.19 20.95
N ILE A 106 12.79 -8.00 22.17
CA ILE A 106 14.25 -7.94 22.42
C ILE A 106 14.91 -9.25 21.97
N GLN A 107 14.41 -10.40 22.43
CA GLN A 107 14.97 -11.70 22.09
C GLN A 107 14.94 -11.97 20.58
N LYS A 108 13.91 -11.49 19.88
CA LYS A 108 13.80 -11.57 18.43
C LYS A 108 14.82 -10.69 17.73
N MET A 109 14.98 -9.44 18.16
CA MET A 109 15.91 -8.49 17.55
C MET A 109 17.38 -8.81 17.81
N GLU A 110 17.73 -9.50 18.90
CA GLU A 110 19.12 -9.94 19.12
C GLU A 110 19.60 -10.99 18.11
N LYS A 111 18.66 -11.64 17.40
CA LYS A 111 18.94 -12.70 16.43
C LYS A 111 18.82 -12.25 14.99
N LEU A 112 18.34 -11.02 14.75
CA LEU A 112 18.00 -10.52 13.44
C LEU A 112 18.62 -9.15 13.23
N GLU A 113 19.12 -8.91 12.03
CA GLU A 113 19.52 -7.58 11.59
C GLU A 113 18.42 -6.99 10.71
N GLY A 114 18.13 -5.71 10.89
CA GLY A 114 17.12 -5.01 10.11
C GLY A 114 17.33 -3.49 10.14
N GLU A 115 16.81 -2.79 9.14
CA GLU A 115 16.90 -1.33 9.07
C GLU A 115 15.96 -0.67 10.10
N GLY A 116 14.77 -1.22 10.30
CA GLY A 116 13.80 -0.72 11.27
C GLY A 116 12.75 -1.75 11.67
N VAL A 117 11.90 -1.35 12.61
CA VAL A 117 10.84 -2.19 13.18
C VAL A 117 9.46 -1.60 12.97
N ASP A 118 8.45 -2.46 13.00
CA ASP A 118 7.03 -2.10 12.97
C ASP A 118 6.36 -2.51 14.27
N MET A 119 5.86 -1.51 14.99
CA MET A 119 5.23 -1.65 16.29
C MET A 119 3.69 -1.54 16.20
N ASN A 120 3.14 -1.24 15.01
CA ASN A 120 1.72 -1.24 14.68
C ASN A 120 0.81 -0.54 15.73
N GLN A 121 1.26 0.54 16.34
CA GLN A 121 0.55 1.28 17.41
C GLN A 121 0.15 0.43 18.62
N MET A 122 0.95 -0.57 18.99
CA MET A 122 0.56 -1.50 20.07
C MET A 122 1.21 -1.18 21.43
N TRP A 123 2.27 -0.37 21.46
CA TRP A 123 3.12 -0.28 22.65
C TRP A 123 2.86 0.97 23.49
N SER A 124 3.07 0.84 24.80
CA SER A 124 3.12 2.00 25.71
C SER A 124 4.37 2.84 25.45
N LEU A 125 4.36 4.12 25.81
CA LEU A 125 5.55 4.98 25.73
C LEU A 125 6.72 4.38 26.50
N LYS A 126 6.45 3.83 27.69
CA LYS A 126 7.47 3.19 28.53
C LYS A 126 8.17 2.04 27.82
N ASP A 127 7.41 1.10 27.27
CA ASP A 127 7.99 -0.09 26.63
C ASP A 127 8.68 0.27 25.32
N ALA A 128 8.11 1.21 24.56
CA ALA A 128 8.69 1.67 23.31
C ALA A 128 10.04 2.38 23.54
N LEU A 129 10.15 3.22 24.57
CA LEU A 129 11.41 3.85 24.96
C LEU A 129 12.44 2.81 25.41
N ALA A 130 12.04 1.88 26.29
CA ALA A 130 12.95 0.83 26.77
C ALA A 130 13.53 -0.02 25.63
N PHE A 131 12.71 -0.32 24.62
CA PHE A 131 13.16 -1.01 23.41
C PHE A 131 14.04 -0.14 22.52
N ALA A 132 13.62 1.10 22.25
CA ALA A 132 14.35 2.01 21.37
C ALA A 132 15.72 2.41 21.94
N ASP A 133 15.85 2.55 23.26
CA ASP A 133 17.12 2.81 23.93
C ASP A 133 18.12 1.67 23.67
N ARG A 134 17.66 0.41 23.76
CA ARG A 134 18.49 -0.78 23.52
C ARG A 134 18.86 -0.95 22.04
N PHE A 135 17.95 -0.59 21.14
CA PHE A 135 18.13 -0.73 19.69
C PHE A 135 18.25 0.63 18.98
N SER A 136 18.94 1.58 19.61
CA SER A 136 19.09 2.96 19.11
C SER A 136 19.86 3.08 17.78
N HIS A 137 20.51 2.02 17.34
CA HIS A 137 21.15 1.91 16.02
C HIS A 137 20.15 1.68 14.88
N LEU A 138 18.90 1.31 15.17
CA LEU A 138 17.86 1.16 14.14
C LEU A 138 17.59 2.50 13.47
N SER A 139 17.39 2.45 12.16
CA SER A 139 17.18 3.64 11.34
C SER A 139 15.82 4.28 11.57
N TYR A 140 14.81 3.52 12.01
CA TYR A 140 13.48 4.03 12.34
C TYR A 140 12.63 3.03 13.15
N PHE A 141 11.61 3.57 13.80
CA PHE A 141 10.54 2.86 14.48
C PHE A 141 9.22 3.24 13.80
N GLU A 142 8.53 2.28 13.20
CA GLU A 142 7.25 2.52 12.54
C GLU A 142 6.11 2.35 13.54
N GLU A 143 5.30 3.40 13.67
CA GLU A 143 4.11 3.44 14.52
C GLU A 143 4.35 2.96 15.95
N PRO A 144 5.29 3.58 16.69
CA PRO A 144 5.80 3.05 17.96
C PRO A 144 4.76 2.99 19.06
N LEU A 145 3.85 3.96 19.13
CA LEU A 145 2.99 4.17 20.28
C LEU A 145 1.51 3.90 19.97
N LYS A 146 0.84 3.27 20.92
CA LYS A 146 -0.62 3.17 20.92
C LYS A 146 -1.30 4.52 21.10
N GLU A 147 -2.59 4.55 20.75
CA GLU A 147 -3.40 5.75 20.93
C GLU A 147 -3.45 6.20 22.41
N GLY A 148 -3.39 7.51 22.62
CA GLY A 148 -3.44 8.14 23.95
C GLY A 148 -2.07 8.35 24.62
N GLU A 149 -1.00 7.71 24.15
CA GLU A 149 0.36 7.94 24.66
C GLU A 149 0.91 9.32 24.22
N ASP A 150 1.77 9.92 25.03
CA ASP A 150 2.41 11.20 24.71
C ASP A 150 3.56 11.00 23.71
N ARG A 151 3.24 11.19 22.43
CA ARG A 151 4.17 11.06 21.30
C ARG A 151 5.29 12.09 21.31
N SER A 152 5.12 13.22 22.00
CA SER A 152 6.17 14.23 22.12
C SER A 152 7.39 13.72 22.91
N GLN A 153 7.22 12.65 23.69
CA GLN A 153 8.26 12.07 24.53
C GLN A 153 9.08 10.96 23.82
N PHE A 154 8.80 10.64 22.55
CA PHE A 154 9.54 9.61 21.81
C PHE A 154 10.59 10.26 20.88
N PRO A 155 11.88 10.30 21.27
CA PRO A 155 12.90 11.11 20.58
C PRO A 155 13.56 10.42 19.38
N TYR A 156 13.08 9.24 19.00
CA TYR A 156 13.68 8.41 17.96
C TYR A 156 13.04 8.63 16.57
N PRO A 157 13.71 8.24 15.47
CA PRO A 157 13.17 8.42 14.12
C PRO A 157 11.90 7.60 13.90
N VAL A 158 10.79 8.26 13.57
CA VAL A 158 9.50 7.60 13.37
C VAL A 158 9.10 7.53 11.90
N ALA A 159 8.62 6.36 11.48
CA ALA A 159 7.85 6.22 10.25
C ALA A 159 6.35 6.17 10.60
N LEU A 160 5.54 6.99 9.92
CA LEU A 160 4.09 7.05 10.11
C LEU A 160 3.38 6.31 8.98
N ASP A 161 2.40 5.49 9.31
CA ASP A 161 1.51 4.71 8.43
C ASP A 161 0.05 4.95 8.86
N GLU A 162 -0.45 4.23 9.87
CA GLU A 162 -1.83 4.36 10.35
C GLU A 162 -2.12 5.76 10.94
N SER A 163 -1.16 6.39 11.62
CA SER A 163 -1.31 7.73 12.20
C SER A 163 -1.50 8.82 11.14
N LEU A 164 -1.15 8.57 9.88
CA LEU A 164 -1.39 9.54 8.80
C LEU A 164 -2.88 9.74 8.48
N ARG A 165 -3.72 8.77 8.88
CA ARG A 165 -5.17 8.82 8.71
C ARG A 165 -5.90 9.29 9.97
N THR A 166 -5.19 9.65 11.04
CA THR A 166 -5.76 10.14 12.29
C THR A 166 -5.37 11.60 12.57
N LYS A 167 -6.00 12.22 13.56
CA LYS A 167 -5.74 13.64 13.91
C LYS A 167 -4.40 13.83 14.62
N ASN A 168 -4.03 12.89 15.48
CA ASN A 168 -2.76 12.92 16.16
C ASN A 168 -1.73 12.23 15.27
N LYS A 169 -0.67 12.93 14.87
CA LYS A 169 0.42 12.38 14.03
C LYS A 169 1.78 13.01 14.32
N GLU A 170 1.85 13.80 15.39
CA GLU A 170 3.04 14.59 15.68
C GLU A 170 4.01 13.78 16.53
N TYR A 171 5.24 13.65 16.03
CA TYR A 171 6.39 13.14 16.75
C TYR A 171 7.53 14.15 16.61
N PRO A 172 8.46 14.24 17.57
CA PRO A 172 9.62 15.13 17.48
C PRO A 172 10.47 14.90 16.23
N TYR A 173 10.61 13.64 15.79
CA TYR A 173 11.40 13.29 14.62
C TYR A 173 10.67 12.32 13.68
N VAL A 174 9.91 12.90 12.75
CA VAL A 174 9.27 12.14 11.66
C VAL A 174 10.26 11.94 10.51
N LYS A 175 10.68 10.71 10.28
CA LYS A 175 11.61 10.34 9.21
C LYS A 175 10.89 9.97 7.91
N ALA A 176 9.73 9.32 7.99
CA ALA A 176 9.00 8.86 6.82
C ALA A 176 7.48 8.91 7.00
N HIS A 177 6.78 9.14 5.88
CA HIS A 177 5.37 8.87 5.70
C HIS A 177 5.21 7.67 4.77
N VAL A 178 4.60 6.60 5.28
CA VAL A 178 4.22 5.39 4.55
C VAL A 178 2.80 5.58 4.04
N ILE A 179 2.70 5.83 2.74
CA ILE A 179 1.46 6.21 2.08
C ILE A 179 0.95 5.01 1.30
N LYS A 180 -0.27 4.60 1.64
CA LYS A 180 -1.01 3.51 1.00
C LYS A 180 -2.15 4.11 0.19
N PRO A 181 -2.03 4.28 -1.15
CA PRO A 181 -3.06 4.94 -1.95
C PRO A 181 -4.47 4.37 -1.73
N MET A 182 -4.58 3.04 -1.60
CA MET A 182 -5.84 2.35 -1.32
C MET A 182 -6.52 2.79 -0.01
N LEU A 183 -5.76 3.22 1.00
CA LEU A 183 -6.29 3.69 2.29
C LEU A 183 -6.38 5.22 2.39
N HIS A 184 -5.58 5.94 1.60
CA HIS A 184 -5.46 7.40 1.68
C HIS A 184 -6.26 8.13 0.61
N GLY A 185 -6.71 7.43 -0.44
CA GLY A 185 -7.43 8.02 -1.55
C GLY A 185 -6.53 8.69 -2.57
N TYR A 186 -7.15 9.39 -3.50
CA TYR A 186 -6.47 10.20 -4.49
C TYR A 186 -7.22 11.51 -4.71
N PRO A 187 -6.55 12.68 -4.75
CA PRO A 187 -5.09 12.88 -4.70
C PRO A 187 -4.46 12.48 -3.35
N LEU A 188 -3.18 12.07 -3.38
CA LEU A 188 -2.46 11.67 -2.18
C LEU A 188 -2.19 12.85 -1.23
N PRO A 189 -1.94 12.56 0.07
CA PRO A 189 -1.43 13.56 1.00
C PRO A 189 -0.18 14.27 0.49
N LYS A 190 -0.04 15.56 0.83
CA LYS A 190 1.10 16.38 0.40
C LYS A 190 2.40 15.87 1.01
N ARG A 191 3.46 15.88 0.19
CA ARG A 191 4.83 15.61 0.64
C ARG A 191 5.33 16.69 1.60
N VAL A 192 6.05 16.28 2.63
CA VAL A 192 6.72 17.18 3.59
C VAL A 192 8.21 17.20 3.27
N LYS A 193 8.81 18.40 3.24
CA LYS A 193 10.25 18.55 2.96
C LYS A 193 11.06 17.92 4.10
N GLY A 194 12.05 17.09 3.75
CA GLY A 194 12.90 16.41 4.72
C GLY A 194 12.31 15.12 5.30
N VAL A 195 11.06 14.78 4.95
CA VAL A 195 10.41 13.53 5.34
C VAL A 195 10.31 12.63 4.11
N ASP A 196 10.74 11.38 4.25
CA ASP A 196 10.61 10.40 3.17
C ASP A 196 9.14 10.12 2.86
N PHE A 197 8.81 9.99 1.58
CA PHE A 197 7.47 9.67 1.12
C PHE A 197 7.50 8.29 0.46
N ILE A 198 7.09 7.28 1.22
CA ILE A 198 7.24 5.88 0.84
C ILE A 198 5.89 5.34 0.44
N LEU A 199 5.73 4.97 -0.82
CA LEU A 199 4.51 4.29 -1.27
C LEU A 199 4.54 2.82 -0.83
N SER A 200 3.40 2.34 -0.34
CA SER A 200 3.21 0.96 0.10
C SER A 200 1.91 0.40 -0.45
N SER A 201 1.93 -0.90 -0.68
CA SER A 201 0.75 -1.70 -0.98
C SER A 201 -0.07 -1.96 0.29
N SER A 202 -1.37 -2.11 0.10
CA SER A 202 -2.36 -2.63 1.07
C SER A 202 -2.83 -4.02 0.67
N TYR A 203 -1.92 -4.79 0.06
CA TYR A 203 -2.17 -6.12 -0.51
C TYR A 203 -3.10 -6.08 -1.73
N GLU A 204 -2.83 -5.15 -2.65
CA GLU A 204 -3.48 -5.10 -3.97
C GLU A 204 -3.04 -6.27 -4.89
N SER A 205 -3.70 -6.38 -6.05
CA SER A 205 -3.28 -7.26 -7.13
C SER A 205 -1.95 -6.82 -7.77
N GLU A 206 -1.47 -7.63 -8.71
CA GLU A 206 -0.30 -7.29 -9.52
C GLU A 206 -0.49 -5.95 -10.27
N LEU A 207 -1.72 -5.65 -10.73
CA LEU A 207 -2.07 -4.39 -11.37
C LEU A 207 -1.96 -3.21 -10.39
N GLY A 208 -2.57 -3.30 -9.21
CA GLY A 208 -2.52 -2.25 -8.20
C GLY A 208 -1.09 -1.95 -7.75
N ILE A 209 -0.27 -2.98 -7.56
CA ILE A 209 1.16 -2.80 -7.28
C ILE A 209 1.86 -2.04 -8.42
N TYR A 210 1.56 -2.38 -9.68
CA TYR A 210 2.12 -1.68 -10.84
C TYR A 210 1.64 -0.22 -10.91
N GLN A 211 0.38 0.06 -10.63
CA GLN A 211 -0.17 1.42 -10.60
C GLN A 211 0.49 2.29 -9.54
N ILE A 212 0.70 1.76 -8.33
CA ILE A 212 1.40 2.47 -7.26
C ILE A 212 2.86 2.76 -7.68
N ALA A 213 3.51 1.80 -8.34
CA ALA A 213 4.87 1.99 -8.83
C ALA A 213 4.96 3.07 -9.94
N LYS A 214 4.00 3.10 -10.89
CA LYS A 214 3.91 4.18 -11.88
C LYS A 214 3.63 5.54 -11.23
N LEU A 215 2.78 5.58 -10.20
CA LEU A 215 2.50 6.80 -9.46
C LEU A 215 3.78 7.39 -8.84
N ALA A 216 4.68 6.54 -8.35
CA ALA A 216 5.96 6.99 -7.82
C ALA A 216 6.78 7.78 -8.84
N LEU A 217 6.82 7.31 -10.09
CA LEU A 217 7.49 8.00 -11.19
C LEU A 217 6.78 9.32 -11.55
N ARG A 218 5.45 9.30 -11.66
CA ARG A 218 4.64 10.50 -11.95
C ARG A 218 4.90 11.62 -10.95
N LEU A 219 4.91 11.28 -9.67
CA LEU A 219 5.12 12.21 -8.57
C LEU A 219 6.59 12.54 -8.31
N LYS A 220 7.51 12.00 -9.13
CA LYS A 220 8.97 12.15 -9.00
C LYS A 220 9.41 11.92 -7.54
N ILE A 221 8.89 10.85 -6.95
CA ILE A 221 9.28 10.44 -5.61
C ILE A 221 10.70 9.86 -5.71
N PRO A 222 11.66 10.32 -4.88
CA PRO A 222 12.97 9.69 -4.81
C PRO A 222 12.82 8.19 -4.58
N LEU A 223 13.40 7.36 -5.46
CA LEU A 223 13.21 5.92 -5.46
C LEU A 223 13.99 5.23 -4.33
N LYS A 224 13.54 5.43 -3.10
CA LYS A 224 13.88 4.59 -1.94
C LYS A 224 13.09 3.27 -2.01
N PRO A 225 13.53 2.21 -1.32
CA PRO A 225 12.80 0.95 -1.26
C PRO A 225 11.33 1.14 -0.85
N MET A 226 10.41 0.71 -1.70
CA MET A 226 8.95 0.86 -1.50
C MET A 226 8.31 -0.40 -0.88
N GLY A 227 7.16 -0.22 -0.23
CA GLY A 227 6.38 -1.32 0.37
C GLY A 227 5.56 -2.11 -0.64
N LEU A 228 6.14 -2.49 -1.78
CA LEU A 228 5.43 -3.09 -2.93
C LEU A 228 5.71 -4.59 -3.12
N GLY A 229 6.50 -5.20 -2.24
CA GLY A 229 6.90 -6.60 -2.35
C GLY A 229 5.84 -7.63 -1.94
N THR A 230 4.55 -7.36 -2.05
CA THR A 230 3.48 -8.20 -1.46
C THR A 230 2.93 -9.28 -2.39
N CYS A 231 3.26 -9.27 -3.69
CA CYS A 231 2.68 -10.19 -4.67
C CYS A 231 2.86 -11.68 -4.33
N HIS A 232 3.99 -12.06 -3.71
CA HIS A 232 4.30 -13.45 -3.33
C HIS A 232 3.40 -14.03 -2.23
N LEU A 233 2.54 -13.21 -1.60
CA LEU A 233 1.63 -13.64 -0.53
C LEU A 233 0.32 -14.26 -1.06
N PHE A 234 0.10 -14.19 -2.38
CA PHE A 234 -1.09 -14.71 -3.04
C PHE A 234 -0.79 -16.06 -3.68
N LYS A 235 -1.75 -17.00 -3.60
CA LYS A 235 -1.54 -18.37 -4.08
C LYS A 235 -1.72 -18.52 -5.59
N GLU A 236 -2.52 -17.65 -6.20
CA GLU A 236 -2.86 -17.71 -7.62
C GLU A 236 -2.80 -16.30 -8.23
N PRO A 237 -2.09 -16.11 -9.34
CA PRO A 237 -2.00 -14.82 -10.01
C PRO A 237 -3.28 -14.51 -10.80
N LEU A 238 -3.65 -13.23 -10.87
CA LEU A 238 -4.75 -12.77 -11.73
C LEU A 238 -4.27 -12.50 -13.17
N PHE A 239 -2.97 -12.39 -13.38
CA PHE A 239 -2.34 -12.14 -14.66
C PHE A 239 -1.51 -13.34 -15.11
N LYS A 240 -1.43 -13.58 -16.41
CA LYS A 240 -0.64 -14.69 -16.98
C LYS A 240 0.85 -14.52 -16.71
N GLU A 241 1.33 -13.28 -16.75
CA GLU A 241 2.69 -12.91 -16.41
C GLU A 241 2.75 -12.20 -15.05
N GLU A 242 3.63 -12.68 -14.16
CA GLU A 242 3.76 -12.15 -12.81
C GLU A 242 4.98 -11.22 -12.64
N PRO A 243 4.88 -10.20 -11.78
CA PRO A 243 6.03 -9.44 -11.32
C PRO A 243 7.05 -10.32 -10.60
N LYS A 244 8.35 -10.07 -10.81
CA LYS A 244 9.44 -10.86 -10.23
C LYS A 244 10.27 -10.04 -9.27
N ILE A 245 10.54 -10.59 -8.08
CA ILE A 245 11.44 -9.98 -7.11
C ILE A 245 12.86 -10.51 -7.33
N LYS A 246 13.82 -9.61 -7.59
CA LYS A 246 15.24 -9.95 -7.71
C LYS A 246 16.11 -8.80 -7.24
N ASN A 247 17.11 -9.08 -6.39
CA ASN A 247 18.10 -8.11 -5.93
C ASN A 247 17.49 -6.82 -5.34
N GLY A 248 16.45 -6.94 -4.50
CA GLY A 248 15.79 -5.78 -3.86
C GLY A 248 14.95 -4.93 -4.82
N ARG A 249 14.58 -5.46 -5.98
CA ARG A 249 13.74 -4.78 -6.97
C ARG A 249 12.58 -5.67 -7.38
N LEU A 250 11.44 -5.03 -7.68
CA LEU A 250 10.29 -5.65 -8.32
C LEU A 250 10.34 -5.33 -9.81
N TYR A 251 10.41 -6.36 -10.65
CA TYR A 251 10.40 -6.27 -12.10
C TYR A 251 9.01 -6.56 -12.64
N PHE A 252 8.53 -5.72 -13.54
CA PHE A 252 7.20 -5.86 -14.13
C PHE A 252 7.27 -6.54 -15.50
N PRO A 253 6.26 -7.35 -15.87
CA PRO A 253 6.13 -7.88 -17.22
C PRO A 253 6.03 -6.77 -18.27
N LYS A 254 6.62 -7.01 -19.46
CA LYS A 254 6.46 -6.12 -20.63
C LYS A 254 5.04 -6.15 -21.21
N LYS A 255 4.29 -7.22 -20.94
CA LYS A 255 2.91 -7.40 -21.38
C LYS A 255 2.10 -7.90 -20.19
N TRP A 256 0.93 -7.30 -20.02
CA TRP A 256 -0.01 -7.64 -18.96
C TRP A 256 -1.24 -8.28 -19.57
N SER A 257 -1.39 -9.60 -19.35
CA SER A 257 -2.55 -10.34 -19.84
C SER A 257 -3.39 -10.79 -18.64
N LEU A 258 -4.54 -10.16 -18.43
CA LEU A 258 -5.47 -10.56 -17.38
C LEU A 258 -6.06 -11.95 -17.67
N ASN A 259 -6.18 -12.79 -16.65
CA ASN A 259 -6.84 -14.07 -16.76
C ASN A 259 -8.36 -13.89 -16.64
N MET A 260 -9.05 -13.86 -17.78
CA MET A 260 -10.50 -13.63 -17.83
C MET A 260 -11.31 -14.69 -17.06
N ASP A 261 -10.79 -15.91 -16.88
CA ASP A 261 -11.47 -16.97 -16.13
C ASP A 261 -11.44 -16.74 -14.60
N LYS A 262 -10.64 -15.78 -14.13
CA LYS A 262 -10.47 -15.44 -12.70
C LYS A 262 -11.24 -14.19 -12.29
N ILE A 263 -11.98 -13.59 -13.21
CA ILE A 263 -12.71 -12.35 -13.01
C ILE A 263 -14.14 -12.46 -13.53
N GLN A 264 -15.03 -11.63 -13.03
CA GLN A 264 -16.43 -11.57 -13.44
C GLN A 264 -16.80 -10.14 -13.79
N VAL A 265 -17.42 -9.93 -14.97
CA VAL A 265 -18.02 -8.62 -15.30
C VAL A 265 -19.22 -8.39 -14.38
N ILE A 266 -19.22 -7.27 -13.65
CA ILE A 266 -20.30 -6.90 -12.73
C ILE A 266 -21.02 -5.62 -13.17
N PHE A 267 -20.43 -4.84 -14.06
CA PHE A 267 -21.01 -3.64 -14.64
C PHE A 267 -20.34 -3.35 -15.98
N ASP A 268 -21.12 -2.97 -16.97
CA ASP A 268 -20.64 -2.52 -18.28
C ASP A 268 -21.56 -1.41 -18.78
N GLU A 269 -21.02 -0.21 -18.95
CA GLU A 269 -21.79 0.96 -19.43
C GLU A 269 -22.24 0.82 -20.90
N SER A 270 -21.72 -0.19 -21.62
CA SER A 270 -22.10 -0.46 -23.01
C SER A 270 -23.27 -1.45 -23.18
N ILE A 271 -23.77 -2.01 -22.08
CA ILE A 271 -24.90 -2.95 -22.02
C ILE A 271 -26.10 -2.26 -21.37
#